data_AF-A0A8T7IUF4-F1
#
_entry.id   AF-A0A8T7IUF4-F1
#
_cell.length_a   1.000
_cell.length_b   1.000
_cell.length_c   1.000
_cell.angle_alpha   90.00
_cell.angle_beta   90.00
_cell.angle_gamma   90.00
#
_symmetry.space_group_name_H-M   'P 1'
#
loop_
_entity.id
_entity.type
_entity.pdbx_description
1 polymer ?
#
loop_
_entity_poly.entity_id
_entity_poly.type
_entity_poly.pdbx_seq_one_letter_code
_entity_poly.pdbx_strand_id
1 'polypeptide(L)'
;MAHPKTSHLVVTLTAHPATFLVAGGIAVGVGALQDTPSDPALTTLFLWLAMAPFAEELVFRGALLEWLSRRISDLAANVICSALFVIAHYVFVPSLWSLLTFIPSIWFGLLYLRHRDLVLPTCAHALCNVAFIVGHVYFHN
;
A
#
# COMPACT_ATOMS: atom_id res chain seq x y z
N MET A 1 -19.65 -19.30 -39.62
CA MET A 1 -18.27 -19.74 -39.30
C MET A 1 -17.42 -18.51 -38.99
N ALA A 2 -16.75 -18.52 -37.84
CA ALA A 2 -15.61 -17.71 -37.39
C ALA A 2 -15.67 -16.16 -37.46
N HIS A 3 -15.71 -15.54 -36.27
CA HIS A 3 -15.25 -14.17 -36.00
C HIS A 3 -13.75 -14.00 -36.31
N PRO A 4 -13.33 -12.81 -36.79
CA PRO A 4 -12.04 -12.25 -36.47
C PRO A 4 -12.15 -11.20 -35.37
N LYS A 5 -11.18 -11.28 -34.46
CA LYS A 5 -11.05 -10.55 -33.21
C LYS A 5 -10.68 -9.09 -33.43
N THR A 6 -11.25 -8.24 -32.58
CA THR A 6 -10.85 -6.86 -32.31
C THR A 6 -9.34 -6.75 -32.13
N SER A 7 -8.71 -5.92 -32.94
CA SER A 7 -7.34 -5.46 -32.74
C SER A 7 -7.33 -3.94 -32.90
N HIS A 8 -6.33 -3.29 -32.30
CA HIS A 8 -6.18 -1.84 -32.11
C HIS A 8 -6.76 -1.27 -30.80
N LEU A 9 -6.46 -1.95 -29.69
CA LEU A 9 -6.14 -1.24 -28.44
C LEU A 9 -4.80 -0.52 -28.64
N VAL A 10 -4.83 0.60 -29.36
CA VAL A 10 -3.78 1.62 -29.27
C VAL A 10 -4.05 2.38 -27.98
N VAL A 11 -3.54 1.87 -26.86
CA VAL A 11 -3.39 2.66 -25.63
C VAL A 11 -1.91 2.66 -25.29
N THR A 12 -1.23 3.48 -26.08
CA THR A 12 -0.20 4.43 -25.68
C THR A 12 0.36 4.23 -24.26
N LEU A 13 1.60 3.78 -24.24
CA LEU A 13 2.54 3.92 -23.14
C LEU A 13 2.82 5.42 -22.93
N THR A 14 2.06 6.09 -22.07
CA THR A 14 2.42 7.43 -21.54
C THR A 14 2.05 7.49 -20.08
N ALA A 15 3.07 7.68 -19.23
CA ALA A 15 3.02 8.13 -17.83
C ALA A 15 1.75 7.74 -17.05
N HIS A 16 1.83 6.66 -16.28
CA HIS A 16 0.69 6.18 -15.49
C HIS A 16 0.21 7.29 -14.52
N PRO A 17 -1.09 7.64 -14.50
CA PRO A 17 -1.65 8.62 -13.55
C PRO A 17 -1.43 8.21 -12.08
N ALA A 18 -1.15 6.92 -11.83
CA ALA A 18 -0.78 6.40 -10.52
C ALA A 18 0.50 7.03 -9.94
N THR A 19 1.49 7.40 -10.76
CA THR A 19 2.74 7.99 -10.26
C THR A 19 2.56 9.44 -9.80
N PHE A 20 1.66 10.19 -10.46
CA PHE A 20 1.30 11.54 -10.07
C PHE A 20 0.37 11.58 -8.86
N LEU A 21 -0.48 10.56 -8.68
CA LEU A 21 -1.35 10.45 -7.50
C LEU A 21 -0.59 10.13 -6.22
N VAL A 22 0.49 9.34 -6.27
CA VAL A 22 1.31 9.01 -5.09
C VAL A 22 2.16 10.21 -4.66
N ALA A 23 2.86 10.87 -5.61
CA ALA A 23 3.62 12.07 -5.30
C ALA A 23 2.70 13.25 -4.89
N GLY A 24 1.54 13.38 -5.54
CA GLY A 24 0.52 14.38 -5.22
C GLY A 24 -0.16 14.13 -3.88
N GLY A 25 -0.46 12.88 -3.53
CA GLY A 25 -1.01 12.51 -2.23
C GLY A 25 -0.05 12.78 -1.08
N ILE A 26 1.24 12.48 -1.26
CA ILE A 26 2.30 12.81 -0.30
C ILE A 26 2.44 14.34 -0.18
N ALA A 27 2.47 15.07 -1.29
CA ALA A 27 2.62 16.53 -1.28
C ALA A 27 1.40 17.28 -0.70
N VAL A 28 0.17 16.85 -1.01
CA VAL A 28 -1.07 17.42 -0.48
C VAL A 28 -1.23 17.07 1.00
N GLY A 29 -0.87 15.84 1.40
CA GLY A 29 -0.85 15.44 2.80
C GLY A 29 0.16 16.24 3.63
N VAL A 30 1.36 16.51 3.10
CA VAL A 30 2.38 17.33 3.77
C VAL A 30 1.98 18.81 3.82
N GLY A 31 1.44 19.36 2.74
CA GLY A 31 1.02 20.77 2.67
C GLY A 31 -0.15 21.10 3.59
N ALA A 32 -1.14 20.20 3.71
CA ALA A 32 -2.29 20.40 4.61
C ALA A 32 -1.93 20.35 6.11
N LEU A 33 -0.77 19.78 6.46
CA LEU A 33 -0.29 19.68 7.84
C LEU A 33 0.55 20.88 8.29
N GLN A 34 1.05 21.71 7.36
CA GLN A 34 1.90 22.86 7.69
C GLN A 34 1.13 24.00 8.41
N ASP A 35 -0.18 24.10 8.22
CA ASP A 35 -1.00 25.22 8.72
C ASP A 35 -1.76 24.92 10.02
N THR A 36 -1.64 23.72 10.60
CA THR A 36 -2.28 23.40 11.89
C THR A 36 -1.26 23.43 13.03
N PRO A 37 -1.48 24.20 14.12
CA PRO A 37 -0.65 24.12 15.32
C PRO A 37 -0.93 22.78 16.00
N SER A 38 -0.27 21.74 15.50
CA SER A 38 -0.42 20.36 15.93
C SER A 38 0.85 19.96 16.67
N ASP A 39 0.68 19.27 17.80
CA ASP A 39 1.81 18.64 18.48
C ASP A 39 2.52 17.74 17.46
N PRO A 40 3.82 17.95 17.18
CA PRO A 40 4.55 17.17 16.17
C PRO A 40 4.45 15.66 16.42
N ALA A 41 4.26 15.22 17.66
CA ALA A 41 4.04 13.82 18.00
C ALA A 41 2.68 13.30 17.50
N LEU A 42 1.59 14.06 17.70
CA LEU A 42 0.26 13.68 17.24
C LEU A 42 0.17 13.64 15.72
N THR A 43 0.81 14.59 15.04
CA THR A 43 0.89 14.63 13.57
C THR A 43 1.66 13.44 13.03
N THR A 44 2.79 13.10 13.65
CA THR A 44 3.56 11.91 13.27
C THR A 44 2.75 10.64 13.47
N LEU A 45 2.04 10.51 14.59
CA LEU A 45 1.19 9.35 14.88
C LEU A 45 0.07 9.20 13.86
N PHE A 46 -0.60 10.31 13.51
CA PHE A 46 -1.64 10.31 12.48
C PHE A 46 -1.10 9.87 11.11
N LEU A 47 0.06 10.38 10.71
CA LEU A 47 0.70 9.98 9.46
C LEU A 47 1.03 8.49 9.44
N TRP A 48 1.61 7.96 10.52
CA TRP A 48 2.02 6.55 10.60
C TRP A 48 0.88 5.55 10.75
N LEU A 49 -0.24 5.96 11.37
CA LEU A 49 -1.35 5.05 11.69
C LEU A 49 -2.57 5.20 10.78
N ALA A 50 -2.68 6.30 10.03
CA ALA A 50 -3.82 6.51 9.14
C ALA A 50 -3.37 6.80 7.72
N MET A 51 -2.65 7.89 7.49
CA MET A 51 -2.39 8.37 6.13
C MET A 51 -1.47 7.42 5.35
N ALA A 52 -0.32 7.05 5.92
CA ALA A 52 0.63 6.14 5.28
C ALA A 52 0.02 4.76 5.01
N PRO A 53 -0.55 4.03 5.99
CA PRO A 53 -1.12 2.71 5.71
C PRO A 53 -2.26 2.79 4.68
N PHE A 54 -3.11 3.82 4.71
CA PHE A 54 -4.16 3.97 3.71
C PHE A 54 -3.61 4.19 2.31
N ALA A 55 -2.61 5.07 2.14
CA ALA A 55 -1.99 5.34 0.86
C ALA A 55 -1.31 4.09 0.29
N GLU A 56 -0.63 3.32 1.14
CA GLU A 56 -0.01 2.06 0.75
C GLU A 56 -1.04 1.01 0.34
N GLU A 57 -2.09 0.79 1.13
CA GLU A 57 -3.16 -0.15 0.77
C GLU A 57 -3.89 0.27 -0.52
N LEU A 58 -4.08 1.56 -0.76
CA LEU A 58 -4.66 2.05 -2.01
C LEU A 58 -3.81 1.67 -3.23
N VAL A 59 -2.49 1.85 -3.15
CA VAL A 59 -1.55 1.52 -4.24
C VAL A 59 -1.43 0.02 -4.43
N PHE A 60 -1.16 -0.73 -3.36
CA PHE A 60 -0.86 -2.15 -3.46
C PHE A 60 -2.13 -2.99 -3.62
N ARG A 61 -3.20 -2.71 -2.87
CA ARG A 61 -4.42 -3.55 -2.91
C ARG A 61 -5.40 -3.00 -3.95
N GLY A 62 -5.73 -1.72 -3.82
CA GLY A 62 -6.73 -1.06 -4.67
C GLY A 62 -6.33 -0.96 -6.14
N ALA A 63 -5.03 -0.84 -6.44
CA ALA A 63 -4.52 -0.76 -7.81
C ALA A 63 -3.76 -2.02 -8.25
N LEU A 64 -2.63 -2.34 -7.64
CA LEU A 64 -1.73 -3.41 -8.14
C LEU A 64 -2.35 -4.81 -8.03
N LEU A 65 -2.82 -5.20 -6.84
CA LEU A 65 -3.44 -6.50 -6.62
C LEU A 65 -4.71 -6.66 -7.43
N GLU A 66 -5.57 -5.64 -7.47
CA GLU A 66 -6.77 -5.60 -8.30
C GLU A 66 -6.45 -5.73 -9.80
N TRP A 67 -5.35 -5.15 -10.26
CA TRP A 67 -4.89 -5.30 -11.65
C TRP A 67 -4.33 -6.70 -11.92
N LEU A 68 -3.58 -7.29 -11.00
CA LEU A 68 -3.01 -8.64 -11.13
C LEU A 68 -4.10 -9.72 -11.09
N SER A 69 -5.07 -9.63 -10.18
CA SER A 69 -6.14 -10.62 -9.99
C SER A 69 -7.04 -10.79 -11.22
N ARG A 70 -7.07 -9.78 -12.10
CA ARG A 70 -7.78 -9.85 -13.39
C ARG A 70 -7.03 -10.65 -14.46
N ARG A 71 -5.78 -11.05 -14.22
CA ARG A 71 -4.87 -11.68 -15.21
C ARG A 71 -4.34 -13.04 -14.76
N ILE A 72 -4.19 -13.23 -13.47
CA ILE A 72 -3.66 -14.44 -12.83
C ILE A 72 -4.51 -14.78 -11.60
N SER A 73 -4.28 -15.94 -10.98
CA SER A 73 -5.04 -16.34 -9.80
C SER A 73 -4.83 -15.35 -8.64
N ASP A 74 -5.88 -15.14 -7.85
CA ASP A 74 -5.88 -14.25 -6.68
C ASP A 74 -4.70 -14.54 -5.73
N LEU A 75 -4.41 -15.82 -5.49
CA LEU A 75 -3.28 -16.22 -4.64
C LEU A 75 -1.92 -15.79 -5.25
N ALA A 76 -1.70 -16.05 -6.54
CA ALA A 76 -0.46 -15.67 -7.20
C ALA A 76 -0.32 -14.14 -7.28
N ALA A 77 -1.42 -13.44 -7.57
CA ALA A 77 -1.49 -11.98 -7.56
C ALA A 77 -1.10 -11.41 -6.18
N ASN A 78 -1.64 -11.98 -5.10
CA ASN A 78 -1.34 -11.54 -3.74
C ASN A 78 0.12 -11.80 -3.35
N VAL A 79 0.67 -12.96 -3.71
CA VAL A 79 2.09 -13.27 -3.47
C VAL A 79 3.00 -12.29 -4.20
N ILE A 80 2.74 -12.02 -5.47
CA ILE A 80 3.54 -11.05 -6.27
C ILE A 80 3.39 -9.64 -5.70
N CYS A 81 2.16 -9.21 -5.40
CA CYS A 81 1.90 -7.90 -4.81
C CYS A 81 2.62 -7.74 -3.48
N SER A 82 2.61 -8.78 -2.64
CA SER A 82 3.28 -8.75 -1.33
C SER A 82 4.80 -8.78 -1.45
N ALA A 83 5.36 -9.47 -2.44
CA ALA A 83 6.79 -9.41 -2.71
C ALA A 83 7.21 -7.98 -3.12
N LEU A 84 6.44 -7.33 -3.99
CA LEU A 84 6.69 -5.95 -4.40
C LEU A 84 6.51 -4.95 -3.24
N PHE A 85 5.52 -5.17 -2.38
CA PHE A 85 5.30 -4.38 -1.17
C PHE A 85 6.54 -4.40 -0.26
N VAL A 86 7.09 -5.59 0.01
CA VAL A 86 8.28 -5.76 0.86
C VAL A 86 9.52 -5.15 0.25
N ILE A 87 9.70 -5.28 -1.06
CA ILE A 87 10.82 -4.64 -1.78
C ILE A 87 10.72 -3.13 -1.62
N ALA A 88 9.54 -2.54 -1.82
CA ALA A 88 9.33 -1.11 -1.61
C ALA A 88 9.64 -0.71 -0.17
N HIS A 89 9.14 -1.45 0.81
CA HIS A 89 9.41 -1.24 2.23
C HIS A 89 10.91 -1.27 2.55
N TYR A 90 11.66 -2.23 2.00
CA TYR A 90 13.11 -2.34 2.20
C TYR A 90 13.87 -1.19 1.52
N VAL A 91 13.43 -0.70 0.36
CA VAL A 91 14.06 0.44 -0.32
C VAL A 91 13.92 1.72 0.50
N PHE A 92 12.77 1.97 1.11
CA PHE A 92 12.54 3.17 1.93
C PHE A 92 13.06 3.01 3.36
N VAL A 93 13.05 1.80 3.90
CA VAL A 93 13.54 1.46 5.24
C VAL A 93 14.47 0.24 5.12
N PRO A 94 15.78 0.44 4.85
CA PRO A 94 16.73 -0.63 4.55
C PRO A 94 17.15 -1.41 5.80
N SER A 95 16.21 -2.19 6.33
CA SER A 95 16.35 -3.03 7.51
C SER A 95 15.91 -4.44 7.20
N LEU A 96 16.62 -5.43 7.73
CA LEU A 96 16.19 -6.83 7.62
C LEU A 96 14.82 -7.07 8.27
N TRP A 97 14.46 -6.27 9.28
CA TRP A 97 13.14 -6.30 9.90
C TRP A 97 12.02 -5.93 8.92
N SER A 98 12.30 -5.07 7.93
CA SER A 98 11.33 -4.70 6.89
C SER A 98 10.93 -5.89 6.03
N LEU A 99 11.77 -6.93 5.91
CA LEU A 99 11.44 -8.15 5.17
C LEU A 99 10.31 -8.95 5.85
N LEU A 100 10.15 -8.81 7.17
CA LEU A 100 9.06 -9.47 7.91
C LEU A 100 7.68 -8.92 7.53
N THR A 101 7.61 -7.74 6.88
CA THR A 101 6.34 -7.17 6.38
C THR A 101 5.69 -8.03 5.29
N PHE A 102 6.39 -9.04 4.74
CA PHE A 102 5.82 -9.97 3.76
C PHE A 102 4.60 -10.70 4.29
N ILE A 103 4.71 -11.24 5.51
CA ILE A 103 3.64 -12.04 6.12
C ILE A 103 2.37 -11.22 6.37
N PRO A 104 2.41 -10.05 7.06
CA PRO A 104 1.22 -9.22 7.21
C PRO A 104 0.71 -8.71 5.85
N SER A 105 1.60 -8.41 4.90
CA SER A 105 1.20 -8.01 3.55
C SER A 105 0.33 -9.05 2.84
N ILE A 106 0.70 -10.34 2.94
CA ILE A 106 -0.12 -11.44 2.40
C ILE A 106 -1.50 -11.42 3.05
N TRP A 107 -1.55 -11.24 4.37
CA TRP A 107 -2.81 -11.21 5.10
C TRP A 107 -3.71 -10.02 4.69
N PHE A 108 -3.15 -8.82 4.52
CA PHE A 108 -3.89 -7.64 4.04
C PHE A 108 -4.48 -7.89 2.64
N GLY A 109 -3.70 -8.50 1.74
CA GLY A 109 -4.21 -8.88 0.43
C GLY A 109 -5.34 -9.90 0.48
N LEU A 110 -5.30 -10.87 1.42
CA LEU A 110 -6.42 -11.80 1.62
C LEU A 110 -7.68 -11.10 2.14
N LEU A 111 -7.54 -10.14 3.07
CA LEU A 111 -8.66 -9.32 3.55
C LEU A 111 -9.29 -8.53 2.40
N TYR A 112 -8.45 -7.86 1.59
CA TYR A 112 -8.90 -7.13 0.41
C TYR A 112 -9.61 -8.03 -0.59
N LEU A 113 -9.04 -9.18 -0.95
CA LEU A 113 -9.62 -10.09 -1.94
C LEU A 113 -10.99 -10.63 -1.49
N ARG A 114 -11.15 -10.87 -0.18
CA ARG A 114 -12.40 -11.37 0.42
C ARG A 114 -13.50 -10.31 0.50
N HIS A 115 -13.15 -9.08 0.87
CA HIS A 115 -14.14 -8.03 1.19
C HIS A 115 -14.25 -6.93 0.14
N ARG A 116 -13.25 -6.82 -0.76
CA ARG A 116 -13.11 -5.75 -1.76
C ARG A 116 -13.25 -4.35 -1.17
N ASP A 117 -12.73 -4.20 0.05
CA ASP A 117 -12.72 -2.97 0.83
C ASP A 117 -11.29 -2.65 1.27
N LEU A 118 -10.94 -1.36 1.24
CA LEU A 118 -9.64 -0.85 1.67
C LEU A 118 -9.61 -0.49 3.16
N VAL A 119 -10.75 -0.25 3.79
CA VAL A 119 -10.79 0.12 5.23
C VAL A 119 -10.27 -1.03 6.07
N LEU A 120 -10.74 -2.24 5.83
CA LEU A 120 -10.32 -3.42 6.60
C LEU A 120 -8.80 -3.71 6.54
N PRO A 121 -8.15 -3.82 5.37
CA PRO A 121 -6.70 -3.99 5.31
C PRO A 121 -5.95 -2.77 5.86
N THR A 122 -6.45 -1.55 5.68
CA THR A 122 -5.83 -0.33 6.26
C THR A 122 -5.81 -0.39 7.79
N CYS A 123 -6.92 -0.76 8.42
CA CYS A 123 -7.00 -0.90 9.88
C CYS A 123 -6.09 -2.02 10.39
N ALA A 124 -6.02 -3.15 9.67
CA ALA A 124 -5.11 -4.25 10.00
C ALA A 124 -3.64 -3.81 9.90
N HIS A 125 -3.30 -3.05 8.88
CA HIS A 125 -1.97 -2.47 8.69
C HIS A 125 -1.62 -1.48 9.80
N ALA A 126 -2.51 -0.53 10.11
CA ALA A 126 -2.34 0.40 11.22
C ALA A 126 -2.08 -0.33 12.55
N LEU A 127 -2.79 -1.44 12.81
CA LEU A 127 -2.57 -2.25 14.01
C LEU A 127 -1.17 -2.89 14.04
N CYS A 128 -0.66 -3.37 12.89
CA CYS A 128 0.72 -3.84 12.79
C CYS A 128 1.73 -2.73 13.06
N ASN A 129 1.47 -1.50 12.58
CA ASN A 129 2.33 -0.34 12.87
C ASN A 129 2.33 -0.01 14.36
N VAL A 130 1.18 -0.04 15.04
CA VAL A 130 1.10 0.12 16.50
C VAL A 130 1.94 -0.94 17.21
N ALA A 131 1.79 -2.22 16.84
CA ALA A 131 2.55 -3.30 17.46
C ALA A 131 4.07 -3.12 17.28
N PHE A 132 4.50 -2.68 16.09
CA PHE A 132 5.90 -2.35 15.83
C PHE A 132 6.40 -1.18 16.69
N ILE A 133 5.67 -0.07 16.73
CA ILE A 133 6.03 1.12 17.54
C ILE A 133 6.16 0.74 19.01
N VAL A 134 5.15 0.03 19.55
CA VAL A 134 5.15 -0.41 20.96
C VAL A 134 6.35 -1.33 21.23
N GLY A 135 6.59 -2.34 20.39
CA GLY A 135 7.74 -3.23 20.54
C GLY A 135 9.07 -2.46 20.51
N HIS A 136 9.24 -1.57 19.54
CA HIS A 136 10.46 -0.75 19.43
C HIS A 136 10.68 0.12 20.66
N VAL A 137 9.62 0.74 21.22
CA VAL A 137 9.72 1.53 22.46
C VAL A 137 10.07 0.66 23.66
N TYR A 138 9.48 -0.54 23.81
CA TYR A 138 9.73 -1.38 24.99
C TYR A 138 11.11 -2.06 25.00
N PHE A 139 11.68 -2.41 23.84
CA PHE A 139 12.94 -3.17 23.77
C PHE A 139 14.19 -2.30 23.57
N HIS A 140 14.02 -0.99 23.34
CA HIS A 140 15.13 -0.06 23.10
C HIS A 140 15.16 1.15 24.07
N ASN A 141 14.36 1.10 25.14
CA ASN A 141 14.51 1.93 26.35
C ASN A 141 14.97 1.07 27.52
#